data_AF-A0A6C0EGU2-F1
#
_entry.id   AF-A0A6C0EGU2-F1
#
_cell.length_a   1.000
_cell.length_b   1.000
_cell.length_c   1.000
_cell.angle_alpha   90.00
_cell.angle_beta   90.00
_cell.angle_gamma   90.00
#
_symmetry.space_group_name_H-M   'P 1'
#
loop_
_entity.id
_entity.type
_entity.pdbx_description
1 polymer ?
#
loop_
_entity_poly.entity_id
_entity_poly.type
_entity_poly.pdbx_seq_one_letter_code
_entity_poly.pdbx_strand_id
1 'polypeptide(L)'
;MTTTYTIEPENKNCIYEEEHYCKQISTGKCATILYTKNWRWGSFEITLTDEEKEEVEKSDDILLNSYGASCIEMTDGWFYSAELKNEKNFNEEEKSEILLSICTDEEEDVCYNNCDVDVMEENGWYLDDTEYSIVSGCLLE
;
A
#
# COMPACT_ATOMS: atom_id res chain seq x y z
N MET A 1 22.07 21.07 -3.04
CA MET A 1 20.88 21.93 -2.82
C MET A 1 19.66 21.01 -2.84
N THR A 2 18.43 21.49 -2.64
CA THR A 2 17.24 20.67 -2.93
C THR A 2 16.48 21.24 -4.12
N THR A 3 15.89 20.36 -4.92
CA THR A 3 15.06 20.70 -6.09
C THR A 3 13.83 19.80 -6.08
N THR A 4 12.68 20.36 -6.46
CA THR A 4 11.42 19.64 -6.58
C THR A 4 11.22 19.20 -8.02
N TYR A 5 10.80 17.95 -8.19
CA TYR A 5 10.57 17.28 -9.46
C TYR A 5 9.19 16.64 -9.47
N THR A 6 8.67 16.39 -10.66
CA THR A 6 7.62 15.39 -10.86
C THR A 6 8.29 14.05 -11.12
N ILE A 7 7.89 13.01 -10.39
CA ILE A 7 8.34 11.63 -10.61
C ILE A 7 7.19 10.78 -11.15
N GLU A 8 7.47 10.02 -12.20
CA GLU A 8 6.53 9.12 -12.87
C GLU A 8 7.23 7.77 -13.16
N PRO A 9 6.50 6.66 -13.27
CA PRO A 9 7.10 5.39 -13.67
C PRO A 9 7.49 5.41 -15.16
N GLU A 10 8.62 4.80 -15.52
CA GLU A 10 9.02 4.67 -16.94
C GLU A 10 8.04 3.82 -17.74
N ASN A 11 7.41 2.85 -17.08
CA ASN A 11 6.53 1.87 -17.68
C ASN A 11 5.19 1.85 -16.96
N LYS A 12 4.12 1.50 -17.69
CA LYS A 12 2.81 1.30 -17.07
C LYS A 12 2.80 0.11 -16.10
N ASN A 13 1.85 0.11 -15.17
CA ASN A 13 1.63 -0.94 -14.17
C ASN A 13 2.77 -1.07 -13.14
N CYS A 14 3.50 0.02 -12.92
CA CYS A 14 4.68 0.04 -12.08
C CYS A 14 4.49 0.80 -10.77
N ILE A 15 3.27 1.25 -10.46
CA ILE A 15 2.96 1.94 -9.21
C ILE A 15 2.18 1.00 -8.31
N TYR A 16 2.65 0.89 -7.07
CA TYR A 16 1.99 0.17 -5.99
C TYR A 16 1.63 1.16 -4.89
N GLU A 17 0.38 1.11 -4.46
CA GLU A 17 -0.13 1.77 -3.27
C GLU A 17 -0.46 0.66 -2.26
N GLU A 18 0.19 0.66 -1.10
CA GLU A 18 -0.07 -0.29 -0.02
C GLU A 18 -0.65 0.45 1.18
N GLU A 19 -1.94 0.25 1.44
CA GLU A 19 -2.64 0.79 2.60
C GLU A 19 -2.52 -0.19 3.78
N HIS A 20 -2.13 0.32 4.95
CA HIS A 20 -1.93 -0.48 6.15
C HIS A 20 -3.10 -0.25 7.10
N TYR A 21 -4.05 -1.17 7.10
CA TYR A 21 -5.20 -1.10 8.01
C TYR A 21 -4.92 -1.85 9.30
N CYS A 22 -5.07 -1.18 10.43
CA CYS A 22 -4.75 -1.71 11.75
C CYS A 22 -5.99 -1.93 12.61
N LYS A 23 -5.97 -2.98 13.42
CA LYS A 23 -6.98 -3.24 14.46
C LYS A 23 -6.39 -4.01 15.63
N GLN A 24 -6.79 -3.64 16.84
CA GLN A 24 -6.53 -4.47 18.02
C GLN A 24 -7.58 -5.57 18.11
N ILE A 25 -7.15 -6.84 18.05
CA ILE A 25 -8.03 -8.02 18.16
C ILE A 25 -8.30 -8.38 19.63
N SER A 26 -9.22 -9.32 19.86
CA SER A 26 -9.69 -9.71 21.20
C SER A 26 -8.58 -10.17 22.16
N THR A 27 -7.50 -10.74 21.63
CA THR A 27 -6.31 -11.16 22.40
C THR A 27 -5.41 -9.99 22.82
N GLY A 28 -5.70 -8.79 22.34
CA GLY A 28 -4.92 -7.57 22.57
C GLY A 28 -3.74 -7.37 21.63
N LYS A 29 -3.50 -8.30 20.69
CA LYS A 29 -2.52 -8.10 19.61
C LYS A 29 -3.04 -7.05 18.61
N CYS A 30 -2.13 -6.34 17.95
CA CYS A 30 -2.46 -5.52 16.80
C CYS A 30 -2.29 -6.36 15.52
N ALA A 31 -3.36 -6.46 14.73
CA ALA A 31 -3.35 -7.03 13.39
C ALA A 31 -3.25 -5.89 12.36
N THR A 32 -2.54 -6.15 11.27
CA THR A 32 -2.41 -5.21 10.15
C THR A 32 -2.71 -5.93 8.85
N ILE A 33 -3.72 -5.48 8.11
CA ILE A 33 -3.96 -5.90 6.73
C ILE A 33 -3.17 -4.96 5.82
N LEU A 34 -2.36 -5.54 4.94
CA LEU A 34 -1.70 -4.83 3.84
C LEU A 34 -2.63 -4.93 2.64
N TYR A 35 -3.24 -3.82 2.24
CA TYR A 35 -4.13 -3.72 1.10
C TYR A 35 -3.39 -3.05 -0.05
N THR A 36 -2.97 -3.82 -1.05
CA THR A 36 -2.16 -3.34 -2.17
C THR A 36 -3.02 -3.09 -3.39
N LYS A 37 -2.92 -1.90 -3.99
CA LYS A 37 -3.50 -1.54 -5.29
C LYS A 37 -2.39 -1.29 -6.30
N ASN A 38 -2.57 -1.79 -7.52
CA ASN A 38 -1.67 -1.54 -8.63
C ASN A 38 -2.31 -0.57 -9.62
N TRP A 39 -1.55 0.46 -9.99
CA TRP A 39 -1.99 1.53 -10.87
C TRP A 39 -1.27 1.46 -12.21
N ARG A 40 -2.00 1.73 -13.30
CA ARG A 40 -1.40 1.74 -14.64
C ARG A 40 -0.47 2.93 -14.81
N TRP A 41 -0.89 4.09 -14.31
CA TRP A 41 -0.15 5.35 -14.39
C TRP A 41 -0.42 6.21 -13.15
N GLY A 42 0.48 7.15 -12.91
CA GLY A 42 0.38 8.11 -11.82
C GLY A 42 1.65 8.95 -11.73
N SER A 43 1.56 10.04 -10.99
CA SER A 43 2.64 11.00 -10.81
C SER A 43 2.66 11.52 -9.39
N PHE A 44 3.87 11.87 -8.93
CA PHE A 44 4.11 12.34 -7.57
C PHE A 44 5.03 13.56 -7.61
N GLU A 45 4.86 14.46 -6.66
CA GLU A 45 5.80 15.53 -6.40
C GLU A 45 6.86 15.02 -5.41
N ILE A 46 8.15 15.18 -5.74
CA ILE A 46 9.27 14.73 -4.91
C ILE A 46 10.32 15.83 -4.80
N THR A 47 10.84 16.06 -3.59
CA THR A 47 11.89 17.06 -3.36
C THR A 47 13.16 16.36 -2.94
N LEU A 48 14.21 16.48 -3.78
CA LEU A 48 15.43 15.71 -3.65
C LEU A 48 16.65 16.62 -3.55
N THR A 49 17.64 16.18 -2.81
CA THR A 49 19.03 16.64 -2.94
C THR A 49 19.69 16.08 -4.20
N ASP A 50 20.83 16.65 -4.57
CA ASP A 50 21.62 16.18 -5.72
C ASP A 50 22.05 14.69 -5.54
N GLU A 51 22.34 14.29 -4.30
CA GLU A 51 22.71 12.90 -3.95
C GLU A 51 21.49 11.96 -4.04
N GLU A 52 20.36 12.33 -3.42
CA GLU A 52 19.13 11.52 -3.49
C GLU A 52 18.60 11.40 -4.92
N LYS A 53 18.73 12.46 -5.74
CA LYS A 53 18.38 12.41 -7.17
C LYS A 53 19.21 11.35 -7.90
N GLU A 54 20.52 11.31 -7.67
CA GLU A 54 21.38 10.29 -8.27
C GLU A 54 21.07 8.87 -7.79
N GLU A 55 20.58 8.71 -6.55
CA GLU A 55 20.14 7.42 -6.02
C GLU A 55 18.82 6.97 -6.66
N VAL A 56 17.84 7.85 -6.73
CA VAL A 56 16.53 7.60 -7.35
C VAL A 56 16.68 7.23 -8.83
N GLU A 57 17.48 7.97 -9.60
CA GLU A 57 17.72 7.70 -11.04
C GLU A 57 18.44 6.37 -11.31
N LYS A 58 19.08 5.77 -10.30
CA LYS A 58 19.79 4.48 -10.43
C LYS A 58 19.00 3.31 -9.83
N SER A 59 17.88 3.58 -9.17
CA SER A 59 17.08 2.55 -8.52
C SER A 59 15.96 2.05 -9.44
N ASP A 60 15.79 0.74 -9.48
CA ASP A 60 14.61 0.14 -10.10
C ASP A 60 13.41 0.16 -9.15
N ASP A 61 13.64 0.17 -7.83
CA ASP A 61 12.59 0.12 -6.80
C ASP A 61 12.69 1.34 -5.89
N ILE A 62 11.64 2.16 -5.86
CA ILE A 62 11.64 3.45 -5.17
C ILE A 62 10.45 3.50 -4.22
N LEU A 63 10.72 3.50 -2.91
CA LEU A 63 9.72 3.78 -1.87
C LEU A 63 9.55 5.30 -1.73
N LEU A 64 8.52 5.85 -2.34
CA LEU A 64 8.29 7.29 -2.49
C LEU A 64 8.15 8.01 -1.14
N ASN A 65 7.52 7.35 -0.16
CA ASN A 65 7.37 7.89 1.20
C ASN A 65 8.72 8.16 1.89
N SER A 66 9.77 7.43 1.55
CA SER A 66 11.12 7.65 2.12
C SER A 66 11.72 9.00 1.73
N TYR A 67 11.22 9.59 0.65
CA TYR A 67 11.65 10.89 0.11
C TYR A 67 10.59 11.99 0.35
N GLY A 68 9.57 11.71 1.16
CA GLY A 68 8.49 12.66 1.44
C GLY A 68 7.67 13.04 0.19
N ALA A 69 7.61 12.16 -0.81
CA ALA A 69 6.88 12.42 -2.02
C ALA A 69 5.36 12.52 -1.74
N SER A 70 4.67 13.33 -2.54
CA SER A 70 3.23 13.56 -2.42
C SER A 70 2.54 13.16 -3.72
N CYS A 71 1.48 12.35 -3.62
CA CYS A 71 0.69 11.93 -4.78
C CYS A 71 0.03 13.14 -5.44
N ILE A 72 0.21 13.27 -6.77
CA ILE A 72 -0.46 14.27 -7.60
C ILE A 72 -1.71 13.64 -8.21
N GLU A 73 -1.52 12.53 -8.92
CA GLU A 73 -2.61 11.76 -9.51
C GLU A 73 -2.25 10.27 -9.67
N MET A 74 -3.27 9.43 -9.66
CA MET A 74 -3.19 8.02 -10.05
C MET A 74 -4.39 7.67 -10.92
N THR A 75 -4.17 6.86 -11.95
CA THR A 75 -5.20 6.53 -12.93
C THR A 75 -5.15 5.06 -13.34
N ASP A 76 -6.31 4.55 -13.73
CA ASP A 76 -6.50 3.17 -14.21
C ASP A 76 -5.97 2.09 -13.23
N GLY A 77 -6.47 2.11 -11.98
CA GLY A 77 -6.27 1.01 -11.05
C GLY A 77 -6.83 -0.30 -11.62
N TRP A 78 -6.04 -1.37 -11.62
CA TRP A 78 -6.37 -2.59 -12.38
C TRP A 78 -6.23 -3.90 -11.61
N PHE A 79 -5.57 -3.88 -10.45
CA PHE A 79 -5.41 -5.03 -9.59
C PHE A 79 -5.37 -4.59 -8.14
N TYR A 80 -5.91 -5.43 -7.27
CA TYR A 80 -5.74 -5.31 -5.83
C TYR A 80 -5.51 -6.69 -5.22
N SER A 81 -4.86 -6.71 -4.07
CA SER A 81 -4.67 -7.88 -3.23
C SER A 81 -4.57 -7.46 -1.78
N ALA A 82 -4.86 -8.38 -0.87
CA ALA A 82 -4.67 -8.12 0.54
C ALA A 82 -4.10 -9.33 1.28
N GLU A 83 -3.28 -9.05 2.29
CA GLU A 83 -2.66 -10.06 3.13
C GLU A 83 -2.55 -9.61 4.60
N LEU A 84 -2.45 -10.58 5.51
CA LEU A 84 -2.20 -10.32 6.92
C LEU A 84 -0.68 -10.18 7.17
N LYS A 85 -0.25 -8.99 7.56
CA LYS A 85 1.15 -8.71 7.92
C LYS A 85 1.62 -9.66 9.01
N ASN A 86 2.72 -10.37 8.75
CA ASN A 86 3.28 -11.37 9.67
C ASN A 86 2.27 -12.45 10.10
N GLU A 87 1.44 -12.94 9.19
CA GLU A 87 0.37 -13.94 9.44
C GLU A 87 0.79 -15.09 10.39
N LYS A 88 2.03 -15.59 10.27
CA LYS A 88 2.60 -16.65 11.13
C LYS A 88 2.60 -16.34 12.63
N ASN A 89 2.44 -15.09 13.05
CA ASN A 89 2.39 -14.66 14.45
C ASN A 89 0.99 -14.79 15.07
N PHE A 90 -0.01 -15.14 14.26
CA PHE A 90 -1.40 -15.33 14.66
C PHE A 90 -1.74 -16.81 14.65
N ASN A 91 -2.46 -17.26 15.68
CA ASN A 91 -3.03 -18.60 15.70
C ASN A 91 -4.34 -18.66 14.89
N GLU A 92 -4.89 -19.85 14.68
CA GLU A 92 -6.08 -20.04 13.84
C GLU A 92 -7.34 -19.31 14.37
N GLU A 93 -7.51 -19.19 15.68
CA GLU A 93 -8.63 -18.44 16.27
C GLU A 93 -8.48 -16.94 15.99
N GLU A 94 -7.27 -16.39 16.15
CA GLU A 94 -6.96 -15.00 15.84
C GLU A 94 -7.12 -14.70 14.35
N LYS A 95 -6.65 -15.60 13.47
CA LYS A 95 -6.85 -15.47 12.02
C LYS A 95 -8.33 -15.51 11.64
N SER A 96 -9.11 -16.39 12.27
CA SER A 96 -10.56 -16.47 12.04
C SER A 96 -11.26 -15.19 12.49
N GLU A 97 -10.91 -14.62 13.65
CA GLU A 97 -11.44 -13.33 14.10
C GLU A 97 -11.13 -12.22 13.10
N ILE A 98 -9.88 -12.16 12.62
CA ILE A 98 -9.45 -11.18 11.62
C ILE A 98 -10.27 -11.33 10.34
N LEU A 99 -10.32 -12.53 9.75
CA LEU A 99 -11.04 -12.82 8.51
C LEU A 99 -12.52 -12.45 8.59
N LEU A 100 -13.20 -12.80 9.68
CA LEU A 100 -14.61 -12.46 9.90
C LEU A 100 -14.85 -10.96 10.07
N SER A 101 -13.81 -10.18 10.37
CA SER A 101 -13.93 -8.73 10.58
C SER A 101 -13.55 -7.89 9.36
N ILE A 102 -13.09 -8.52 8.27
CA ILE A 102 -12.67 -7.83 7.05
C ILE A 102 -13.50 -8.21 5.82
N CYS A 103 -14.25 -9.32 5.88
CA CYS A 103 -15.10 -9.81 4.78
C CYS A 103 -16.59 -9.63 5.12
N THR A 104 -17.44 -9.57 4.08
CA THR A 104 -18.89 -9.66 4.23
C THR A 104 -19.34 -11.11 4.41
N ASP A 105 -20.50 -11.32 5.05
CA ASP A 105 -21.13 -12.64 5.19
C ASP A 105 -21.62 -13.24 3.85
N GLU A 106 -21.56 -12.48 2.75
CA GLU A 106 -22.05 -12.89 1.42
C GLU A 106 -21.00 -13.61 0.57
N GLU A 107 -19.73 -13.60 0.96
CA GLU A 107 -18.64 -14.24 0.22
C GLU A 107 -18.58 -15.77 0.46
N GLU A 108 -18.64 -16.56 -0.62
CA GLU A 108 -18.59 -18.03 -0.53
C GLU A 108 -17.21 -18.56 -0.08
N ASP A 109 -16.14 -17.79 -0.34
CA ASP A 109 -14.75 -18.10 0.05
C ASP A 109 -14.15 -16.94 0.86
N VAL A 110 -14.18 -17.03 2.19
CA VAL A 110 -13.60 -16.00 3.07
C VAL A 110 -12.07 -16.07 3.03
N CYS A 111 -11.43 -15.05 2.46
CA CYS A 111 -9.97 -14.92 2.42
C CYS A 111 -9.54 -13.44 2.42
N TYR A 112 -8.26 -13.18 2.71
CA TYR A 112 -7.75 -11.80 2.81
C TYR A 112 -7.99 -10.98 1.53
N ASN A 113 -7.86 -11.58 0.34
CA ASN A 113 -8.09 -10.89 -0.93
C ASN A 113 -9.54 -10.45 -1.15
N ASN A 114 -10.48 -11.00 -0.39
CA ASN A 114 -11.90 -10.63 -0.43
C ASN A 114 -12.25 -9.64 0.69
N CYS A 115 -11.26 -8.93 1.24
CA CYS A 115 -11.54 -7.89 2.22
C CYS A 115 -12.22 -6.70 1.55
N ASP A 116 -13.16 -6.11 2.28
CA ASP A 116 -13.88 -4.91 1.89
C ASP A 116 -13.50 -3.79 2.86
N VAL A 117 -12.97 -2.69 2.33
CA VAL A 117 -12.48 -1.57 3.14
C VAL A 117 -13.61 -0.93 3.95
N ASP A 118 -14.82 -0.81 3.38
CA ASP A 118 -15.96 -0.23 4.09
C ASP A 118 -16.34 -1.12 5.28
N VAL A 119 -16.36 -2.45 5.08
CA VAL A 119 -16.60 -3.42 6.16
C VAL A 119 -15.50 -3.37 7.23
N MET A 120 -14.25 -3.23 6.81
CA MET A 120 -13.11 -3.11 7.71
C MET A 120 -13.29 -1.89 8.62
N GLU A 121 -13.57 -0.72 8.05
CA GLU A 121 -13.78 0.51 8.82
C GLU A 121 -14.98 0.40 9.77
N GLU A 122 -16.10 -0.17 9.32
CA GLU A 122 -17.28 -0.43 10.17
C GLU A 122 -16.95 -1.37 11.34
N ASN A 123 -16.06 -2.34 11.11
CA ASN A 123 -15.58 -3.28 12.11
C ASN A 123 -14.40 -2.75 12.97
N GLY A 124 -14.11 -1.45 12.88
CA GLY A 124 -13.13 -0.77 13.73
C GLY A 124 -11.66 -0.97 13.31
N TRP A 125 -11.42 -1.37 12.07
CA TRP A 125 -10.12 -1.17 11.45
C TRP A 125 -9.95 0.30 11.09
N TYR A 126 -8.72 0.79 11.09
CA TYR A 126 -8.41 2.15 10.68
C TYR A 126 -7.17 2.16 9.79
N LEU A 127 -7.14 3.07 8.83
CA LEU A 127 -5.96 3.32 8.00
C LEU A 127 -4.87 3.97 8.87
N ASP A 128 -3.76 3.26 9.04
CA ASP A 128 -2.60 3.72 9.84
C ASP A 128 -1.56 4.42 8.96
N ASP A 129 -1.28 3.85 7.78
CA ASP A 129 -0.32 4.39 6.82
C ASP A 129 -0.70 4.03 5.37
N THR A 130 -0.12 4.77 4.42
CA THR A 130 -0.21 4.47 2.99
C THR A 130 1.18 4.62 2.38
N GLU A 131 1.73 3.51 1.89
CA GLU A 131 3.01 3.48 1.21
C GLU A 131 2.82 3.49 -0.31
N TYR A 132 3.60 4.31 -1.01
CA TYR A 132 3.64 4.35 -2.47
C TYR A 132 5.02 3.93 -2.96
N SER A 133 5.05 3.10 -3.99
CA SER A 133 6.30 2.74 -4.65
C SER A 133 6.18 2.72 -6.17
N ILE A 134 7.29 3.07 -6.82
CA ILE A 134 7.52 2.89 -8.25
C ILE A 134 8.53 1.76 -8.41
N VAL A 135 8.23 0.81 -9.28
CA VAL A 135 9.14 -0.29 -9.65
C VAL A 135 9.50 -0.26 -11.14
N SER A 136 10.63 -0.86 -11.51
CA SER A 136 11.14 -0.86 -12.89
C SER A 136 11.45 0.55 -13.44
N GLY A 137 12.01 1.42 -12.58
CA GLY A 137 12.58 2.71 -12.97
C GLY A 137 11.56 3.86 -13.03
N CYS A 138 12.09 5.09 -13.03
CA CYS A 138 11.31 6.32 -13.03
C CYS A 138 11.86 7.39 -13.97
N LEU A 139 11.00 8.34 -14.34
CA LEU A 139 11.35 9.60 -14.99
C LEU A 139 11.20 10.73 -13.97
N LEU A 140 12.19 11.64 -13.93
CA LEU A 140 12.16 12.87 -13.15
C LEU A 140 12.13 14.07 -14.09
N GLU A 141 11.13 14.93 -13.94
CA GLU A 141 10.94 16.18 -14.70
C GLU A 141 10.96 17.44 -13.83
#